data_AF-A0AAV1Q1W4-F1
#
_entry.id   AF-A0AAV1Q1W4-F1
#
_cell.length_a   1.000
_cell.length_b   1.000
_cell.length_c   1.000
_cell.angle_alpha   90.00
_cell.angle_beta   90.00
_cell.angle_gamma   90.00
#
_symmetry.space_group_name_H-M   'P 1'
#
loop_
_entity.id
_entity.type
_entity.pdbx_description
1 polymer ?
#
loop_
_entity_poly.entity_id
_entity_poly.type
_entity_poly.pdbx_seq_one_letter_code
_entity_poly.pdbx_strand_id
1 'polypeptide(L)'
;MAVLRRGLFVALHHALRQGRSSVCHPSLPAALLGPCRTKKTWPVSFSQEEIRKRLTPIQYHVTQERGTESAFRGEFTHHKDDGTYACVVCGASLFSSKTKFDSGSGWPSFFDLVKEESITLSDDFSYGMHRVETTCSQCGAHLGHLFDDGPKPTGKRYCINSASLAFQSKDTASSTSSSTATGEAASSSVSNGKTEF
;
A
#
# COMPACT_ATOMS: atom_id res chain seq x y z
N MET A 1 43.75 37.42 28.96
CA MET A 1 44.95 37.45 28.09
C MET A 1 44.51 36.86 26.75
N ALA A 2 44.02 37.67 25.81
CA ALA A 2 44.83 38.36 24.79
C ALA A 2 45.59 37.36 23.90
N VAL A 3 45.62 37.39 22.57
CA VAL A 3 45.17 38.34 21.54
C VAL A 3 45.62 37.71 20.19
N LEU A 4 44.85 37.87 19.09
CA LEU A 4 45.27 37.92 17.65
C LEU A 4 46.00 36.69 17.04
N ARG A 5 46.11 36.41 15.73
CA ARG A 5 45.83 37.07 14.43
C ARG A 5 45.88 35.94 13.36
N ARG A 6 44.90 35.78 12.47
CA ARG A 6 44.87 36.20 11.04
C ARG A 6 46.06 35.81 10.13
N GLY A 7 45.73 35.20 8.98
CA GLY A 7 46.49 35.16 7.70
C GLY A 7 46.36 33.79 7.02
N LEU A 8 45.43 33.52 6.08
CA LEU A 8 45.36 33.87 4.64
C LEU A 8 46.66 33.61 3.86
N PHE A 9 46.59 32.74 2.83
CA PHE A 9 47.24 32.80 1.49
C PHE A 9 47.05 31.41 0.82
N VAL A 10 45.97 31.21 0.05
CA VAL A 10 45.91 31.24 -1.43
C VAL A 10 47.06 30.43 -2.08
N ALA A 11 46.76 29.18 -2.45
CA ALA A 11 47.57 28.40 -3.37
C ALA A 11 46.80 28.26 -4.69
N LEU A 12 47.23 29.06 -5.67
CA LEU A 12 46.78 29.05 -7.05
C LEU A 12 47.42 27.86 -7.78
N HIS A 13 46.65 26.80 -8.03
CA HIS A 13 47.01 25.76 -8.99
C HIS A 13 46.01 25.75 -10.12
N HIS A 14 46.36 26.30 -11.28
CA HIS A 14 45.75 25.86 -12.52
C HIS A 14 46.78 25.90 -13.64
N ALA A 15 47.30 24.72 -13.95
CA ALA A 15 48.13 24.46 -15.11
C ALA A 15 47.27 24.51 -16.37
N LEU A 16 47.70 25.32 -17.34
CA LEU A 16 47.14 25.35 -18.69
C LEU A 16 47.45 24.04 -19.39
N ARG A 17 46.42 23.29 -19.77
CA ARG A 17 46.52 22.12 -20.66
C ARG A 17 45.88 22.48 -22.00
N GLN A 18 46.71 22.60 -23.02
CA GLN A 18 46.28 22.66 -24.42
C GLN A 18 45.99 21.24 -24.93
N GLY A 19 44.92 21.08 -25.72
CA GLY A 19 44.60 19.84 -26.44
C GLY A 19 43.17 19.92 -27.00
N ARG A 20 42.97 20.53 -28.17
CA ARG A 20 42.88 19.94 -29.52
C ARG A 20 41.74 18.93 -29.74
N SER A 21 40.93 19.28 -30.74
CA SER A 21 40.12 18.42 -31.62
C SER A 21 38.72 18.04 -31.14
N SER A 22 37.79 18.98 -31.34
CA SER A 22 36.38 18.69 -31.55
C SER A 22 36.23 17.88 -32.84
N VAL A 23 35.83 16.62 -32.71
CA VAL A 23 35.20 15.85 -33.79
C VAL A 23 33.73 15.77 -33.43
N CYS A 24 32.94 16.64 -34.05
CA CYS A 24 31.49 16.59 -34.02
C CYS A 24 31.06 15.31 -34.74
N HIS A 25 30.66 14.29 -33.98
CA HIS A 25 29.86 13.21 -34.53
C HIS A 25 28.47 13.77 -34.88
N PRO A 26 27.94 13.48 -36.08
CA PRO A 26 26.62 13.93 -36.47
C PRO A 26 25.57 13.36 -35.53
N SER A 27 24.82 14.30 -34.95
CA SER A 27 23.61 14.11 -34.16
C SER A 27 22.65 13.12 -34.83
N LEU A 28 22.40 11.98 -34.19
CA LEU A 28 21.15 11.28 -34.42
C LEU A 28 20.01 12.20 -33.95
N PRO A 29 18.93 12.36 -34.74
CA PRO A 29 17.80 13.17 -34.32
C PRO A 29 17.15 12.57 -33.06
N ALA A 30 17.01 13.39 -32.03
CA ALA A 30 16.36 13.08 -30.75
C ALA A 30 14.83 12.93 -30.85
N ALA A 31 14.32 12.38 -31.96
CA ALA A 31 12.91 12.38 -32.30
C ALA A 31 12.33 10.96 -32.44
N LEU A 32 12.73 10.00 -31.60
CA LEU A 32 12.04 8.70 -31.48
C LEU A 32 12.03 8.12 -30.05
N LEU A 33 12.38 8.89 -29.03
CA LEU A 33 12.22 8.45 -27.64
C LEU A 33 10.89 9.01 -27.11
N GLY A 34 9.81 8.29 -27.41
CA GLY A 34 8.55 8.47 -26.69
C GLY A 34 8.78 8.28 -25.18
N PRO A 35 8.02 8.95 -24.30
CA PRO A 35 8.18 8.81 -22.86
C PRO A 35 8.02 7.33 -22.50
N CYS A 36 9.08 6.73 -21.97
CA CYS A 36 9.03 5.41 -21.37
C CYS A 36 8.13 5.56 -20.14
N ARG A 37 6.83 5.25 -20.26
CA ARG A 37 5.93 5.14 -19.11
C ARG A 37 6.47 4.02 -18.24
N THR A 38 7.18 4.36 -17.17
CA THR A 38 7.61 3.40 -16.17
C THR A 38 6.36 2.81 -15.54
N LYS A 39 6.11 1.53 -15.82
CA LYS A 39 5.04 0.78 -15.14
C LYS A 39 5.44 0.70 -13.66
N LYS A 40 4.58 1.15 -12.74
CA LYS A 40 4.80 0.93 -11.30
C LYS A 40 4.92 -0.58 -11.07
N THR A 41 6.07 -1.02 -10.57
CA THR A 41 6.31 -2.42 -10.20
C THR A 41 6.20 -2.55 -8.69
N TRP A 42 5.41 -3.53 -8.23
CA TRP A 42 5.21 -3.80 -6.81
C TRP A 42 6.02 -5.03 -6.38
N PRO A 43 6.47 -5.10 -5.11
CA PRO A 43 7.21 -6.25 -4.59
C PRO A 43 6.46 -7.59 -4.71
N VAL A 44 5.13 -7.56 -4.57
CA VAL A 44 4.26 -8.73 -4.61
C VAL A 44 3.20 -8.54 -5.71
N SER A 45 2.99 -9.56 -6.53
CA SER A 45 1.98 -9.58 -7.58
C SER A 45 1.26 -10.92 -7.62
N PHE A 46 -0.04 -10.88 -7.94
CA PHE A 46 -0.91 -12.06 -8.09
C PHE A 46 -1.54 -12.06 -9.48
N SER A 47 -1.99 -13.22 -9.97
CA SER A 47 -2.75 -13.27 -11.23
C SER A 47 -4.17 -12.72 -11.04
N GLN A 48 -4.80 -12.25 -12.12
CA GLN A 48 -6.17 -11.75 -12.02
C GLN A 48 -7.15 -12.85 -11.62
N GLU A 49 -6.93 -14.09 -12.07
CA GLU A 49 -7.77 -15.24 -11.74
C GLU A 49 -7.69 -15.58 -10.26
N GLU A 50 -6.50 -15.50 -9.67
CA GLU A 50 -6.31 -15.72 -8.23
C GLU A 50 -7.04 -14.66 -7.41
N ILE A 51 -6.85 -13.39 -7.75
CA ILE A 51 -7.51 -12.27 -7.05
C ILE A 51 -9.04 -12.41 -7.15
N ARG A 52 -9.59 -12.70 -8.34
CA ARG A 52 -11.04 -12.86 -8.54
C ARG A 52 -11.63 -14.04 -7.78
N LYS A 53 -10.86 -15.11 -7.59
CA LYS A 53 -11.32 -16.29 -6.82
C LYS A 53 -11.31 -16.05 -5.31
N ARG A 54 -10.34 -15.28 -4.81
CA ARG A 54 -10.14 -15.08 -3.37
C ARG A 54 -10.92 -13.89 -2.79
N LEU A 55 -11.05 -12.80 -3.56
CA LEU A 55 -11.70 -11.58 -3.09
C LEU A 55 -13.21 -11.62 -3.36
N THR A 56 -13.98 -11.05 -2.44
CA THR A 56 -15.40 -10.76 -2.70
C THR A 56 -15.54 -9.68 -3.78
N PRO A 57 -16.70 -9.54 -4.44
CA PRO A 57 -16.89 -8.53 -5.47
C PRO A 57 -16.58 -7.10 -5.01
N ILE A 58 -16.95 -6.74 -3.77
CA ILE A 58 -16.66 -5.41 -3.23
C ILE A 58 -15.17 -5.21 -2.90
N GLN A 59 -14.50 -6.23 -2.36
CA GLN A 59 -13.06 -6.19 -2.11
C GLN A 59 -12.29 -6.03 -3.42
N TYR A 60 -12.70 -6.75 -4.47
CA TYR A 60 -12.12 -6.63 -5.80
C TYR A 60 -12.31 -5.21 -6.35
N HIS A 61 -13.55 -4.72 -6.36
CA HIS A 61 -13.88 -3.38 -6.88
C HIS A 61 -13.09 -2.27 -6.18
N VAL A 62 -13.02 -2.31 -4.85
CA VAL A 62 -12.25 -1.33 -4.08
C VAL A 62 -10.75 -1.45 -4.38
N THR A 63 -10.17 -2.64 -4.24
CA THR A 63 -8.70 -2.79 -4.25
C THR A 63 -8.08 -2.76 -5.64
N GLN A 64 -8.79 -3.24 -6.67
CA GLN A 64 -8.27 -3.39 -8.03
C GLN A 64 -8.77 -2.29 -8.97
N GLU A 65 -10.01 -1.83 -8.77
CA GLU A 65 -10.68 -0.84 -9.64
C GLU A 65 -10.74 0.55 -9.01
N ARG A 66 -10.08 0.74 -7.86
CA ARG A 66 -10.05 2.02 -7.12
C ARG A 66 -11.45 2.52 -6.75
N GLY A 67 -12.37 1.58 -6.53
CA GLY A 67 -13.72 1.86 -6.05
C GLY A 67 -13.73 2.34 -4.59
N THR A 68 -14.89 2.80 -4.13
CA THR A 68 -15.12 3.19 -2.73
C THR A 68 -16.38 2.52 -2.23
N GLU A 69 -16.32 1.85 -1.08
CA GLU A 69 -17.50 1.24 -0.45
C GLU A 69 -18.45 2.33 0.06
N SER A 70 -19.75 2.05 0.13
CA SER A 70 -20.70 3.03 0.67
C SER A 70 -20.44 3.26 2.17
N ALA A 71 -20.58 4.52 2.60
CA ALA A 71 -20.40 4.93 3.98
C ALA A 71 -21.22 4.06 4.96
N PHE A 72 -20.62 3.74 6.11
CA PHE A 72 -21.19 2.97 7.22
C PHE A 72 -21.52 1.50 6.91
N ARG A 73 -21.19 0.99 5.72
CA ARG A 73 -21.44 -0.42 5.36
C ARG A 73 -20.26 -1.35 5.62
N GLY A 74 -19.07 -0.79 5.83
CA GLY A 74 -17.85 -1.55 6.07
C GLY A 74 -17.87 -2.30 7.40
N GLU A 75 -17.44 -3.56 7.38
CA GLU A 75 -17.32 -4.43 8.55
C GLU A 75 -16.48 -3.79 9.66
N PHE A 76 -15.37 -3.14 9.28
CA PHE A 76 -14.40 -2.59 10.21
C PHE A 76 -14.65 -1.12 10.59
N THR A 77 -15.75 -0.51 10.11
CA THR A 77 -16.06 0.90 10.43
C THR A 77 -16.18 1.09 11.94
N HIS A 78 -17.03 0.31 12.60
CA HIS A 78 -17.25 0.39 14.05
C HIS A 78 -16.48 -0.66 14.87
N HIS A 79 -15.64 -1.47 14.22
CA HIS A 79 -14.83 -2.48 14.87
C HIS A 79 -13.78 -1.87 15.81
N LYS A 80 -13.61 -2.44 17.00
CA LYS A 80 -12.74 -1.93 18.08
C LYS A 80 -11.85 -2.99 18.73
N ASP A 81 -11.83 -4.22 18.21
CA ASP A 81 -11.05 -5.28 18.82
C ASP A 81 -9.54 -5.04 18.66
N ASP A 82 -8.76 -5.56 19.60
CA ASP A 82 -7.32 -5.39 19.62
C ASP A 82 -6.63 -6.28 18.60
N GLY A 83 -5.82 -5.66 17.72
CA GLY A 83 -5.14 -6.38 16.67
C GLY A 83 -4.50 -5.49 15.61
N THR A 84 -4.22 -6.10 14.45
CA THR A 84 -3.57 -5.47 13.31
C THR A 84 -4.46 -5.59 12.07
N TYR A 85 -4.65 -4.47 11.38
CA TYR A 85 -5.29 -4.44 10.07
C TYR A 85 -4.24 -4.63 8.99
N ALA A 86 -4.45 -5.64 8.17
CA ALA A 86 -3.59 -6.02 7.07
C ALA A 86 -4.27 -5.75 5.72
N CYS A 87 -3.48 -5.62 4.65
CA CYS A 87 -3.99 -5.55 3.30
C CYS A 87 -4.74 -6.85 2.97
N VAL A 88 -6.01 -6.76 2.58
CA VAL A 88 -6.82 -7.95 2.21
C VAL A 88 -6.20 -8.71 1.02
N VAL A 89 -5.43 -8.03 0.18
CA VAL A 89 -4.80 -8.62 -1.00
C VAL A 89 -3.53 -9.37 -0.64
N CYS A 90 -2.50 -8.72 -0.09
CA CYS A 90 -1.20 -9.36 0.12
C CYS A 90 -0.91 -9.77 1.57
N GLY A 91 -1.77 -9.43 2.53
CA GLY A 91 -1.58 -9.72 3.95
C GLY A 91 -0.57 -8.81 4.66
N ALA A 92 0.02 -7.82 3.98
CA ALA A 92 0.96 -6.88 4.61
C ALA A 92 0.27 -6.06 5.72
N SER A 93 0.92 -5.92 6.87
CA SER A 93 0.41 -5.13 7.99
C SER A 93 0.40 -3.62 7.65
N LEU A 94 -0.74 -2.96 7.87
CA LEU A 94 -0.96 -1.56 7.51
C LEU A 94 -1.21 -0.68 8.73
N PHE A 95 -2.15 -1.07 9.60
CA PHE A 95 -2.59 -0.26 10.74
C PHE A 95 -2.72 -1.08 12.02
N SER A 96 -2.54 -0.43 13.17
CA SER A 96 -2.81 -1.03 14.48
C SER A 96 -4.20 -0.59 14.97
N SER A 97 -4.90 -1.46 15.72
CA SER A 97 -6.13 -1.05 16.43
C SER A 97 -5.90 0.16 17.34
N LYS A 98 -4.69 0.31 17.89
CA LYS A 98 -4.30 1.44 18.76
C LYS A 98 -4.33 2.79 18.06
N THR A 99 -4.16 2.81 16.73
CA THR A 99 -4.18 4.05 15.94
C THR A 99 -5.56 4.32 15.33
N LYS A 100 -6.51 3.40 15.50
CA LYS A 100 -7.88 3.54 15.03
C LYS A 100 -8.65 4.52 15.91
N PHE A 101 -9.46 5.36 15.28
CA PHE A 101 -10.36 6.27 15.98
C PHE A 101 -11.68 6.41 15.20
N ASP A 102 -12.71 6.90 15.89
CA ASP A 102 -13.99 7.22 15.26
C ASP A 102 -13.97 8.67 14.76
N SER A 103 -14.00 8.84 13.45
CA SER A 103 -14.03 10.16 12.80
C SER A 103 -15.45 10.60 12.43
N GLY A 104 -16.45 9.72 12.55
CA GLY A 104 -17.79 9.95 12.01
C GLY A 104 -17.87 10.00 10.48
N SER A 105 -16.80 9.66 9.76
CA SER A 105 -16.76 9.74 8.29
C SER A 105 -17.59 8.67 7.58
N GLY A 106 -17.83 7.54 8.24
CA GLY A 106 -18.46 6.35 7.64
C GLY A 106 -17.48 5.26 7.19
N TRP A 107 -16.17 5.50 7.29
CA TRP A 107 -15.13 4.51 6.97
C TRP A 107 -14.12 4.37 8.12
N PRO A 108 -13.45 3.20 8.25
CA PRO A 108 -12.32 3.03 9.14
C PRO A 108 -11.34 4.20 9.06
N SER A 109 -11.00 4.76 10.21
CA SER A 109 -10.10 5.91 10.32
C SER A 109 -8.94 5.61 11.26
N PHE A 110 -7.73 5.85 10.80
CA PHE A 110 -6.49 5.64 11.56
C PHE A 110 -5.66 6.92 11.56
N PHE A 111 -4.96 7.22 12.66
CA PHE A 111 -4.09 8.40 12.71
C PHE A 111 -2.63 8.10 12.38
N ASP A 112 -2.22 6.83 12.37
CA ASP A 112 -0.84 6.43 12.11
C ASP A 112 -0.74 4.99 11.56
N LEU A 113 0.38 4.68 10.92
CA LEU A 113 0.70 3.39 10.29
C LEU A 113 1.45 2.47 11.25
N VAL A 114 1.48 1.16 10.97
CA VAL A 114 2.39 0.25 11.68
C VAL A 114 3.86 0.46 11.31
N LYS A 115 4.10 0.88 10.06
CA LYS A 115 5.40 1.24 9.51
C LYS A 115 5.20 2.33 8.47
N GLU A 116 6.11 3.29 8.38
CA GLU A 116 5.99 4.43 7.46
C GLU A 116 5.95 3.97 6.00
N GLU A 117 6.68 2.90 5.66
CA GLU A 117 6.75 2.33 4.32
C GLU A 117 5.60 1.39 3.96
N SER A 118 4.62 1.15 4.84
CA SER A 118 3.50 0.23 4.57
C SER A 118 2.56 0.75 3.46
N ILE A 119 2.54 2.05 3.20
CA ILE A 119 1.63 2.71 2.25
C ILE A 119 2.40 3.62 1.30
N THR A 120 1.99 3.63 0.03
CA THR A 120 2.42 4.60 -0.97
C THR A 120 1.34 5.67 -1.15
N LEU A 121 1.76 6.93 -1.08
CA LEU A 121 0.91 8.10 -1.33
C LEU A 121 0.99 8.52 -2.80
N SER A 122 -0.10 8.97 -3.38
CA SER A 122 -0.12 9.51 -4.75
C SER A 122 -1.22 10.56 -4.89
N ASP A 123 -0.98 11.60 -5.68
CA ASP A 123 -2.00 12.62 -5.95
C ASP A 123 -3.15 12.04 -6.78
N ASP A 124 -4.38 12.31 -6.34
CA ASP A 124 -5.62 11.96 -7.00
C ASP A 124 -6.39 13.24 -7.35
N PHE A 125 -6.52 13.50 -8.66
CA PHE A 125 -7.24 14.66 -9.21
C PHE A 125 -8.64 14.30 -9.72
N SER A 126 -9.13 13.11 -9.40
CA SER A 126 -10.44 12.63 -9.85
C SER A 126 -11.58 13.50 -9.29
N TYR A 127 -12.69 13.59 -10.03
CA TYR A 127 -13.88 14.37 -9.66
C TYR A 127 -13.64 15.88 -9.45
N GLY A 128 -12.55 16.43 -10.00
CA GLY A 128 -12.22 17.86 -9.88
C GLY A 128 -11.74 18.28 -8.50
N MET A 129 -11.36 17.32 -7.65
CA MET A 129 -10.79 17.56 -6.31
C MET A 129 -9.34 17.10 -6.27
N HIS A 130 -8.49 17.73 -5.46
CA HIS A 130 -7.16 17.22 -5.13
C HIS A 130 -7.24 16.44 -3.81
N ARG A 131 -6.94 15.15 -3.87
CA ARG A 131 -6.86 14.25 -2.71
C ARG A 131 -5.55 13.48 -2.76
N VAL A 132 -5.14 12.93 -1.63
CA VAL A 132 -3.97 12.04 -1.56
C VAL A 132 -4.47 10.59 -1.44
N GLU A 133 -4.34 9.82 -2.52
CA GLU A 133 -4.64 8.39 -2.55
C GLU A 133 -3.62 7.61 -1.71
N THR A 134 -4.10 6.60 -0.98
CA THR A 134 -3.29 5.63 -0.25
C THR A 134 -3.40 4.27 -0.93
N THR A 135 -2.25 3.66 -1.22
CA THR A 135 -2.13 2.33 -1.82
C THR A 135 -1.18 1.46 -1.01
N CYS A 136 -1.40 0.15 -0.97
CA CYS A 136 -0.48 -0.78 -0.32
C CYS A 136 0.87 -0.77 -1.03
N SER A 137 1.97 -0.52 -0.31
CA SER A 137 3.31 -0.45 -0.91
C SER A 137 3.81 -1.79 -1.44
N GLN A 138 3.27 -2.91 -0.93
CA GLN A 138 3.70 -4.25 -1.30
C GLN A 138 3.06 -4.78 -2.58
N CYS A 139 1.79 -4.45 -2.84
CA CYS A 139 1.05 -5.03 -3.98
C CYS A 139 0.27 -4.01 -4.81
N GLY A 140 0.26 -2.73 -4.41
CA GLY A 140 -0.44 -1.68 -5.14
C GLY A 140 -1.95 -1.61 -4.96
N ALA A 141 -2.53 -2.46 -4.10
CA ALA A 141 -3.96 -2.43 -3.81
C ALA A 141 -4.41 -1.04 -3.33
N HIS A 142 -5.51 -0.53 -3.90
CA HIS A 142 -6.14 0.71 -3.43
C HIS A 142 -6.73 0.51 -2.02
N LEU A 143 -6.48 1.47 -1.14
CA LEU A 143 -6.93 1.43 0.26
C LEU A 143 -7.97 2.53 0.55
N GLY A 144 -7.67 3.76 0.16
CA GLY A 144 -8.51 4.93 0.42
C GLY A 144 -7.71 6.23 0.27
N HIS A 145 -7.89 7.17 1.19
CA HIS A 145 -7.27 8.50 1.11
C HIS A 145 -6.70 8.99 2.45
N LEU A 146 -5.72 9.89 2.35
CA LEU A 146 -5.11 10.60 3.48
C LEU A 146 -5.64 12.04 3.54
N PHE A 147 -6.00 12.48 4.74
CA PHE A 147 -6.45 13.83 5.05
C PHE A 147 -5.65 14.42 6.23
N ASP A 148 -5.62 15.75 6.32
CA ASP A 148 -4.87 16.52 7.33
C ASP A 148 -5.75 17.01 8.50
N ASP A 149 -6.87 16.33 8.74
CA ASP A 149 -7.87 16.64 9.76
C ASP A 149 -7.94 15.57 10.87
N GLY A 150 -6.81 14.89 11.10
CA GLY A 150 -6.71 13.85 12.13
C GLY A 150 -6.44 14.38 13.53
N PRO A 151 -6.52 13.50 14.55
CA PRO A 151 -6.18 13.85 15.93
C PRO A 151 -4.65 13.97 16.12
N LYS A 152 -4.25 14.56 17.25
CA LYS A 152 -2.87 14.44 17.75
C LYS A 152 -2.54 12.94 18.00
N PRO A 153 -1.28 12.52 17.83
CA PRO A 153 -0.07 13.34 17.63
C PRO A 153 0.23 13.72 16.17
N THR A 154 -0.29 12.97 15.19
CA THR A 154 0.12 13.13 13.78
C THR A 154 -0.64 14.23 13.04
N GLY A 155 -1.87 14.53 13.47
CA GLY A 155 -2.78 15.40 12.70
C GLY A 155 -3.27 14.77 11.39
N LYS A 156 -2.99 13.49 11.17
CA LYS A 156 -3.32 12.77 9.93
C LYS A 156 -4.51 11.85 10.13
N ARG A 157 -5.33 11.72 9.10
CA ARG A 157 -6.44 10.77 9.05
C ARG A 157 -6.33 9.93 7.78
N TYR A 158 -5.96 8.68 7.97
CA TYR A 158 -6.05 7.65 6.95
C TYR A 158 -7.49 7.14 6.93
N CYS A 159 -8.24 7.55 5.91
CA CYS A 159 -9.63 7.15 5.68
C CYS A 159 -9.64 5.97 4.70
N ILE A 160 -9.88 4.78 5.22
CA ILE A 160 -9.60 3.52 4.52
C ILE A 160 -10.88 2.72 4.34
N ASN A 161 -11.09 2.17 3.15
CA ASN A 161 -12.19 1.26 2.91
C ASN A 161 -12.03 -0.01 3.73
N SER A 162 -13.06 -0.43 4.46
CA SER A 162 -13.08 -1.72 5.16
C SER A 162 -12.83 -2.89 4.21
N ALA A 163 -13.41 -2.85 3.01
CA ALA A 163 -13.22 -3.86 1.98
C ALA A 163 -11.77 -3.96 1.45
N SER A 164 -10.87 -3.07 1.85
CA SER A 164 -9.42 -3.18 1.53
C SER A 164 -8.61 -3.85 2.65
N LEU A 165 -9.24 -4.12 3.80
CA LEU A 165 -8.59 -4.60 5.01
C LEU A 165 -8.99 -6.04 5.34
N ALA A 166 -8.06 -6.75 5.96
CA ALA A 166 -8.30 -7.94 6.76
C ALA A 166 -7.85 -7.65 8.20
N PHE A 167 -8.38 -8.36 9.18
CA PHE A 167 -8.05 -8.16 10.60
C PHE A 167 -7.38 -9.39 11.19
N GLN A 168 -6.30 -9.17 11.95
CA GLN A 168 -5.60 -10.19 12.73
C GLN A 168 -5.71 -9.81 14.20
N SER A 169 -6.48 -10.58 14.97
CA SER A 169 -6.64 -10.35 16.41
C SER A 169 -5.34 -10.62 17.15
N LYS A 170 -5.11 -9.89 18.25
CA LYS A 170 -3.92 -10.05 19.08
C LYS A 170 -3.83 -11.44 19.74
N ASP A 171 -4.97 -12.03 20.08
CA ASP A 171 -5.04 -13.28 20.85
C ASP A 171 -4.77 -14.53 19.98
N THR A 172 -5.01 -14.46 18.68
CA THR A 172 -4.85 -15.61 17.76
C THR A 172 -3.38 -15.85 17.36
N ALA A 173 -2.46 -14.93 17.65
CA ALA A 173 -1.04 -15.09 17.32
C ALA A 173 -0.30 -16.15 18.18
N SER A 174 -0.91 -16.67 19.25
CA SER A 174 -0.30 -17.68 20.13
C SER A 174 -0.70 -19.13 19.82
N SER A 175 -1.59 -19.39 18.84
CA SER A 175 -2.20 -20.71 18.66
C SER A 175 -2.27 -21.18 17.20
N THR A 176 -1.18 -21.07 16.44
CA THR A 176 -1.04 -21.78 15.15
C THR A 176 0.40 -22.26 14.94
N SER A 177 0.76 -23.33 15.66
CA SER A 177 1.92 -24.18 15.32
C SER A 177 1.65 -25.63 15.70
N SER A 178 0.54 -26.22 15.26
CA SER A 178 0.37 -27.68 15.24
C SER A 178 -0.90 -28.09 14.51
N SER A 179 -0.78 -28.37 13.21
CA SER A 179 -1.48 -29.48 12.55
C SER A 179 -1.15 -29.50 11.05
N THR A 180 -0.15 -30.29 10.68
CA THR A 180 0.07 -30.78 9.32
C THR A 180 0.34 -32.30 9.42
N ALA A 181 -0.30 -33.05 8.51
CA ALA A 181 -0.24 -34.50 8.27
C ALA A 181 -0.89 -35.37 9.36
N THR A 182 -1.82 -36.29 9.06
CA THR A 182 -1.93 -37.30 7.98
C THR A 182 -3.42 -37.50 7.61
N GLY A 183 -3.89 -37.64 6.36
CA GLY A 183 -3.55 -38.65 5.36
C GLY A 183 -4.48 -39.88 5.50
N GLU A 184 -5.43 -40.10 4.58
CA GLU A 184 -5.75 -41.38 3.89
C GLU A 184 -7.11 -41.29 3.15
N ALA A 185 -7.16 -41.78 1.91
CA ALA A 185 -8.35 -41.97 1.09
C ALA A 185 -8.93 -43.37 1.30
N ALA A 186 -10.26 -43.52 1.26
CA ALA A 186 -10.92 -44.79 0.90
C ALA A 186 -12.35 -44.56 0.40
N SER A 187 -12.66 -45.21 -0.72
CA SER A 187 -13.89 -45.21 -1.53
C SER A 187 -15.11 -45.92 -0.90
N SER A 188 -16.22 -45.82 -1.64
CA SER A 188 -17.41 -46.72 -1.73
C SER A 188 -18.53 -46.46 -0.72
N SER A 189 -19.83 -46.53 -1.01
CA SER A 189 -20.68 -46.71 -2.20
C SER A 189 -22.16 -46.75 -1.71
N VAL A 190 -23.13 -46.62 -2.65
CA VAL A 190 -24.53 -47.14 -2.59
C VAL A 190 -25.69 -46.23 -2.05
N SER A 191 -26.44 -45.72 -3.04
CA SER A 191 -27.91 -45.52 -3.25
C SER A 191 -28.97 -45.53 -2.13
N ASN A 192 -29.91 -44.57 -2.23
CA ASN A 192 -31.35 -44.71 -2.63
C ASN A 192 -31.96 -43.29 -2.59
N GLY A 193 -32.68 -42.75 -3.59
CA GLY A 193 -33.87 -43.30 -4.23
C GLY A 193 -35.12 -42.82 -3.47
N LYS A 194 -35.69 -41.65 -3.80
CA LYS A 194 -37.08 -41.33 -3.43
C LYS A 194 -37.76 -40.37 -4.40
N THR A 195 -38.86 -40.88 -4.93
CA THR A 195 -39.81 -40.38 -5.91
C THR A 195 -40.76 -39.33 -5.35
N GLU A 196 -41.39 -38.64 -6.29
CA GLU A 196 -42.40 -37.58 -6.23
C GLU A 196 -43.64 -37.90 -5.38
N PHE A 197 -44.27 -36.82 -4.90
CA PHE A 197 -45.72 -36.63 -4.81
C PHE A 197 -46.03 -35.15 -5.08
#